data_AF-A0A533X4J5-F1
#
_entry.id   AF-A0A533X4J5-F1
#
_cell.length_a   1.000
_cell.length_b   1.000
_cell.length_c   1.000
_cell.angle_alpha   90.00
_cell.angle_beta   90.00
_cell.angle_gamma   90.00
#
_symmetry.space_group_name_H-M   'P 1'
#
loop_
_entity.id
_entity.type
_entity.pdbx_description
1 polymer ?
#
loop_
_entity_poly.entity_id
_entity_poly.type
_entity_poly.pdbx_seq_one_letter_code
_entity_poly.pdbx_strand_id
1 'polypeptide(L)'
;MVQATGRSDLPATVNELLDELQGASSKAAQGAMEALPELGHRVGLELVVSWLDLGVALAGSSGTAAMKYVKESPLILGLIQPIATRARVLTLALELADSDPNVALDFLRKAPELLAVLPADKLAPWAEVGVELARFDYVLGIEFFRQSPAVARVIPLEQVRDWVGFGMKLITQNSLGKPDYLGTLEFFRTSAAILGDVEVPEVRKQVIAVGSVLADRDPKSAILFLAESPALLRRIPSEGWQLRLLQYGALVAERDAEAALAYLRRCQEVLALLGTAEDVQRKFEDWFRGGMEILDYSIEGARAYFSMETKKALASVEQAMSGVPLRQVARSLKL
;
A
#
# COMPACT_ATOMS: atom_id res chain seq x y z
N MET A 1 -10.53 -54.63 -28.04
CA MET A 1 -11.47 -53.94 -27.13
C MET A 1 -10.74 -53.61 -25.85
N VAL A 2 -10.24 -52.39 -25.73
CA VAL A 2 -9.92 -51.76 -24.44
C VAL A 2 -10.59 -50.40 -24.53
N GLN A 3 -11.58 -50.20 -23.66
CA GLN A 3 -12.48 -49.07 -23.68
C GLN A 3 -11.73 -47.78 -23.33
N ALA A 4 -12.06 -46.74 -24.08
CA ALA A 4 -11.71 -45.36 -23.77
C ALA A 4 -12.51 -44.91 -22.53
N THR A 5 -11.89 -44.92 -21.36
CA THR A 5 -12.42 -44.27 -20.16
C THR A 5 -11.66 -42.96 -19.93
N GLY A 6 -12.28 -41.84 -20.30
CA GLY A 6 -11.68 -40.52 -20.13
C GLY A 6 -12.41 -39.39 -20.84
N ARG A 7 -13.72 -39.50 -21.09
CA ARG A 7 -14.55 -38.34 -21.45
C ARG A 7 -15.15 -37.80 -20.15
N SER A 8 -14.72 -36.60 -19.78
CA SER A 8 -15.28 -35.78 -18.71
C SER A 8 -16.81 -35.74 -18.83
N ASP A 9 -17.51 -36.12 -17.76
CA ASP A 9 -18.96 -35.95 -17.66
C ASP A 9 -19.28 -34.54 -17.15
N LEU A 10 -18.85 -33.54 -17.92
CA LEU A 10 -19.05 -32.13 -17.61
C LEU A 10 -20.51 -31.80 -17.26
N PRO A 11 -21.54 -32.32 -17.97
CA PRO A 11 -22.93 -32.11 -17.59
C PRO A 11 -23.28 -32.67 -16.21
N ALA A 12 -22.79 -33.85 -15.84
CA ALA A 12 -23.00 -34.41 -14.51
C ALA A 12 -22.37 -33.53 -13.42
N THR A 13 -21.10 -33.13 -13.59
CA THR A 13 -20.42 -32.23 -12.63
C THR A 13 -21.12 -30.89 -12.48
N VAL A 14 -21.59 -30.28 -13.58
CA VAL A 14 -22.36 -29.03 -13.53
C VAL A 14 -23.67 -29.19 -12.77
N ASN A 15 -24.39 -30.29 -12.98
CA ASN A 15 -25.63 -30.57 -12.26
C ASN A 15 -25.37 -30.79 -10.76
N GLU A 16 -24.32 -31.56 -10.42
CA GLU A 16 -23.91 -31.79 -9.03
C GLU A 16 -23.61 -30.47 -8.31
N LEU A 17 -22.87 -29.55 -8.94
CA LEU A 17 -22.55 -28.24 -8.35
C LEU A 17 -23.76 -27.32 -8.25
N LEU A 18 -24.70 -27.38 -9.20
CA LEU A 18 -25.96 -26.63 -9.10
C LEU A 18 -26.83 -27.16 -7.97
N ASP A 19 -26.88 -28.47 -7.76
CA ASP A 19 -27.59 -29.11 -6.66
C ASP A 19 -26.95 -28.74 -5.30
N GLU A 20 -25.61 -28.74 -5.23
CA GLU A 20 -24.89 -28.28 -4.03
C GLU A 20 -25.15 -26.80 -3.74
N LEU A 21 -25.08 -25.94 -4.75
CA LEU A 21 -25.40 -24.52 -4.64
C LEU A 21 -26.86 -24.31 -4.22
N GLN A 22 -27.79 -25.13 -4.72
CA GLN A 22 -29.20 -25.10 -4.36
C GLN A 22 -29.39 -25.49 -2.89
N GLY A 23 -28.64 -26.47 -2.40
CA GLY A 23 -28.61 -26.88 -1.00
C GLY A 23 -28.10 -25.79 -0.07
N ALA A 24 -27.04 -25.06 -0.48
CA ALA A 24 -26.47 -23.96 0.29
C ALA A 24 -27.30 -22.66 0.19
N SER A 25 -27.77 -22.33 -1.00
CA SER A 25 -28.59 -21.13 -1.26
C SER A 25 -29.41 -21.26 -2.55
N SER A 26 -30.71 -21.58 -2.40
CA SER A 26 -31.67 -21.66 -3.51
C SER A 26 -31.72 -20.40 -4.38
N LYS A 27 -31.57 -19.21 -3.78
CA LYS A 27 -31.53 -17.94 -4.52
C LYS A 27 -30.27 -17.80 -5.36
N ALA A 28 -29.12 -18.25 -4.85
CA ALA A 28 -27.87 -18.21 -5.60
C ALA A 28 -27.88 -19.23 -6.74
N ALA A 29 -28.44 -20.43 -6.53
CA ALA A 29 -28.60 -21.43 -7.58
C ALA A 29 -29.51 -20.96 -8.71
N GLN A 30 -30.68 -20.40 -8.37
CA GLN A 30 -31.56 -19.78 -9.36
C GLN A 30 -30.83 -18.65 -10.11
N GLY A 31 -30.15 -17.76 -9.38
CA GLY A 31 -29.36 -16.69 -9.97
C GLY A 31 -28.23 -17.20 -10.88
N ALA A 32 -27.62 -18.34 -10.55
CA ALA A 32 -26.60 -18.97 -11.36
C ALA A 32 -27.19 -19.46 -12.69
N MET A 33 -28.32 -20.18 -12.64
CA MET A 33 -29.03 -20.65 -13.84
C MET A 33 -29.43 -19.49 -14.75
N GLU A 34 -29.91 -18.38 -14.18
CA GLU A 34 -30.26 -17.16 -14.92
C GLU A 34 -29.02 -16.50 -15.57
N ALA A 35 -27.84 -16.59 -14.93
CA ALA A 35 -26.60 -15.98 -15.40
C ALA A 35 -25.81 -16.85 -16.40
N LEU A 36 -26.06 -18.16 -16.49
CA LEU A 36 -25.34 -19.08 -17.37
C LEU A 36 -25.32 -18.65 -18.86
N PRO A 37 -26.42 -18.15 -19.46
CA PRO A 37 -26.38 -17.68 -20.85
C PRO A 37 -25.40 -16.51 -21.05
N GLU A 38 -25.37 -15.56 -20.11
CA GLU A 38 -24.49 -14.40 -20.17
C GLU A 38 -23.02 -14.80 -19.93
N LEU A 39 -22.79 -15.74 -19.00
CA LEU A 39 -21.48 -16.35 -18.78
C LEU A 39 -20.97 -17.01 -20.07
N GLY A 40 -21.80 -17.84 -20.72
CA GLY A 40 -21.46 -18.47 -21.98
C GLY A 40 -21.13 -17.45 -23.09
N HIS A 41 -21.89 -16.35 -23.16
CA HIS A 41 -21.69 -15.31 -24.17
C HIS A 41 -20.40 -14.49 -23.96
N ARG A 42 -20.10 -14.07 -22.72
CA ARG A 42 -18.98 -13.16 -22.42
C ARG A 42 -17.67 -13.87 -22.08
N VAL A 43 -17.80 -15.01 -21.41
CA VAL A 43 -16.69 -15.73 -20.77
C VAL A 43 -16.37 -17.02 -21.52
N GLY A 44 -17.40 -17.75 -21.94
CA GLY A 44 -17.28 -19.13 -22.42
C GLY A 44 -17.59 -20.13 -21.31
N LEU A 45 -18.15 -21.27 -21.69
CA LEU A 45 -18.58 -22.31 -20.74
C LEU A 45 -17.43 -23.22 -20.30
N GLU A 46 -16.21 -23.04 -20.82
CA GLU A 46 -15.05 -23.82 -20.38
C GLU A 46 -14.70 -23.58 -18.90
N LEU A 47 -15.10 -22.44 -18.35
CA LEU A 47 -14.88 -22.08 -16.94
C LEU A 47 -16.10 -22.32 -16.05
N VAL A 48 -17.17 -22.94 -16.56
CA VAL A 48 -18.43 -23.09 -15.82
C VAL A 48 -18.27 -23.85 -14.51
N VAL A 49 -17.42 -24.88 -14.47
CA VAL A 49 -17.15 -25.66 -13.26
C VAL A 49 -16.49 -24.80 -12.20
N SER A 50 -15.34 -24.18 -12.52
CA SER A 50 -14.64 -23.28 -11.58
C SER A 50 -15.49 -22.08 -11.17
N TRP A 51 -16.38 -21.62 -12.07
CA TRP A 51 -17.32 -20.56 -11.77
C TRP A 51 -18.39 -21.00 -10.75
N LEU A 52 -18.96 -22.20 -10.91
CA LEU A 52 -19.91 -22.77 -9.97
C LEU A 52 -19.26 -23.16 -8.63
N ASP A 53 -18.05 -23.73 -8.65
CA ASP A 53 -17.28 -24.08 -7.45
C ASP A 53 -17.13 -22.87 -6.51
N LEU A 54 -16.74 -21.71 -7.07
CA LEU A 54 -16.67 -20.47 -6.32
C LEU A 54 -18.04 -20.01 -5.80
N GLY A 55 -19.10 -20.17 -6.59
CA GLY A 55 -20.47 -19.88 -6.16
C GLY A 55 -20.89 -20.71 -4.95
N VAL A 56 -20.59 -22.03 -4.98
CA VAL A 56 -20.83 -22.97 -3.89
C VAL A 56 -20.03 -22.59 -2.64
N ALA A 57 -18.72 -22.36 -2.78
CA ALA A 57 -17.86 -21.96 -1.68
C ALA A 57 -18.36 -20.69 -0.99
N LEU A 58 -18.71 -19.66 -1.77
CA LEU A 58 -19.28 -18.42 -1.23
C LEU A 58 -20.63 -18.67 -0.54
N ALA A 59 -21.48 -19.55 -1.08
CA ALA A 59 -22.80 -19.84 -0.53
C ALA A 59 -22.72 -20.58 0.81
N GLY A 60 -21.68 -21.41 0.99
CA GLY A 60 -21.41 -22.11 2.25
C GLY A 60 -21.22 -21.17 3.44
N SER A 61 -20.71 -19.95 3.21
CA SER A 61 -20.55 -18.93 4.25
C SER A 61 -21.60 -17.81 4.17
N SER A 62 -21.99 -17.41 2.97
CA SER A 62 -22.89 -16.28 2.73
C SER A 62 -23.64 -16.41 1.40
N GLY A 63 -24.88 -16.88 1.45
CA GLY A 63 -25.77 -16.92 0.28
C GLY A 63 -25.93 -15.55 -0.40
N THR A 64 -25.87 -14.44 0.35
CA THR A 64 -25.90 -13.08 -0.24
C THR A 64 -24.65 -12.79 -1.07
N ALA A 65 -23.47 -13.21 -0.61
CA ALA A 65 -22.23 -13.03 -1.36
C ALA A 65 -22.23 -13.88 -2.63
N ALA A 66 -22.64 -15.15 -2.54
CA ALA A 66 -22.80 -16.02 -3.71
C ALA A 66 -23.76 -15.42 -4.73
N MET A 67 -24.89 -14.87 -4.29
CA MET A 67 -25.87 -14.23 -5.17
C MET A 67 -25.28 -13.00 -5.89
N LYS A 68 -24.53 -12.14 -5.18
CA LYS A 68 -23.81 -11.02 -5.80
C LYS A 68 -22.79 -11.52 -6.82
N TYR A 69 -22.01 -12.54 -6.46
CA TYR A 69 -21.03 -13.16 -7.32
C TYR A 69 -21.65 -13.66 -8.63
N VAL A 70 -22.68 -14.51 -8.59
CA VAL A 70 -23.25 -15.09 -9.82
C VAL A 70 -23.85 -14.05 -10.74
N LYS A 71 -24.39 -12.93 -10.19
CA LYS A 71 -24.93 -11.83 -11.00
C LYS A 71 -23.88 -10.93 -11.62
N GLU A 72 -22.81 -10.62 -10.89
CA GLU A 72 -21.81 -9.63 -11.31
C GLU A 72 -20.69 -10.26 -12.14
N SER A 73 -20.33 -11.51 -11.85
CA SER A 73 -19.14 -12.16 -12.39
C SER A 73 -19.12 -12.37 -13.91
N PRO A 74 -20.23 -12.63 -14.65
CA PRO A 74 -20.17 -12.73 -16.11
C PRO A 74 -19.65 -11.44 -16.78
N LEU A 75 -20.08 -10.28 -16.25
CA LEU A 75 -19.61 -8.97 -16.73
C LEU A 75 -18.14 -8.76 -16.36
N ILE A 76 -17.78 -8.97 -15.10
CA ILE A 76 -16.41 -8.76 -14.60
C ILE A 76 -15.41 -9.65 -15.35
N LEU A 77 -15.67 -10.96 -15.43
CA LEU A 77 -14.80 -11.92 -16.12
C LEU A 77 -14.76 -11.65 -17.62
N GLY A 78 -15.85 -11.15 -18.21
CA GLY A 78 -15.91 -10.73 -19.61
C GLY A 78 -14.88 -9.67 -19.97
N LEU A 79 -14.51 -8.79 -19.02
CA LEU A 79 -13.51 -7.74 -19.19
C LEU A 79 -12.06 -8.25 -19.12
N ILE A 80 -11.85 -9.46 -18.63
CA ILE A 80 -10.52 -10.03 -18.41
C ILE A 80 -10.17 -10.93 -19.61
N GLN A 81 -8.94 -10.83 -20.10
CA GLN A 81 -8.40 -11.70 -21.16
C GLN A 81 -6.93 -12.02 -20.87
N PRO A 82 -6.39 -13.13 -21.40
CA PRO A 82 -7.09 -14.26 -22.03
C PRO A 82 -7.82 -15.17 -21.00
N ILE A 83 -8.44 -16.26 -21.48
CA ILE A 83 -9.14 -17.26 -20.65
C ILE A 83 -8.27 -17.81 -19.49
N ALA A 84 -6.96 -17.97 -19.71
CA ALA A 84 -6.04 -18.40 -18.66
C ALA A 84 -5.99 -17.42 -17.47
N THR A 85 -6.08 -16.12 -17.74
CA THR A 85 -6.14 -15.08 -16.70
C THR A 85 -7.47 -15.11 -15.95
N ARG A 86 -8.59 -15.37 -16.66
CA ARG A 86 -9.91 -15.54 -16.02
C ARG A 86 -9.91 -16.73 -15.07
N ALA A 87 -9.36 -17.88 -15.52
CA ALA A 87 -9.20 -19.06 -14.69
C ALA A 87 -8.37 -18.76 -13.44
N ARG A 88 -7.24 -18.04 -13.59
CA ARG A 88 -6.40 -17.61 -12.47
C ARG A 88 -7.16 -16.74 -11.47
N VAL A 89 -7.97 -15.79 -11.94
CA VAL A 89 -8.81 -14.94 -11.08
C VAL A 89 -9.83 -15.77 -10.31
N LEU A 90 -10.50 -16.74 -10.95
CA LEU A 90 -11.43 -17.64 -10.27
C LEU A 90 -10.74 -18.48 -9.20
N THR A 91 -9.56 -19.05 -9.49
CA THR A 91 -8.77 -19.82 -8.52
C THR A 91 -8.38 -18.98 -7.30
N LEU A 92 -7.85 -17.77 -7.51
CA LEU A 92 -7.46 -16.88 -6.41
C LEU A 92 -8.67 -16.40 -5.61
N ALA A 93 -9.80 -16.13 -6.27
CA ALA A 93 -11.04 -15.75 -5.58
C ALA A 93 -11.59 -16.91 -4.72
N LEU A 94 -11.43 -18.15 -5.17
CA LEU A 94 -11.79 -19.35 -4.40
C LEU A 94 -10.91 -19.46 -3.14
N GLU A 95 -9.60 -19.32 -3.28
CA GLU A 95 -8.67 -19.31 -2.13
C GLU A 95 -9.00 -18.19 -1.12
N LEU A 96 -9.42 -17.03 -1.60
CA LEU A 96 -9.85 -15.92 -0.74
C LEU A 96 -11.19 -16.17 -0.04
N ALA A 97 -12.09 -16.93 -0.68
CA ALA A 97 -13.39 -17.27 -0.12
C ALA A 97 -13.26 -18.15 1.14
N ASP A 98 -12.20 -18.95 1.25
CA ASP A 98 -11.86 -19.71 2.45
C ASP A 98 -11.59 -18.81 3.67
N SER A 99 -11.17 -17.56 3.43
CA SER A 99 -10.93 -16.58 4.51
C SER A 99 -12.18 -15.76 4.81
N ASP A 100 -12.73 -15.08 3.80
CA ASP A 100 -14.02 -14.36 3.92
C ASP A 100 -14.65 -14.13 2.53
N PRO A 101 -15.96 -14.39 2.37
CA PRO A 101 -16.63 -14.27 1.07
C PRO A 101 -16.65 -12.83 0.51
N ASN A 102 -16.58 -11.80 1.36
CA ASN A 102 -16.53 -10.41 0.89
C ASN A 102 -15.14 -10.03 0.40
N VAL A 103 -14.08 -10.59 0.98
CA VAL A 103 -12.71 -10.41 0.47
C VAL A 103 -12.60 -10.95 -0.96
N ALA A 104 -13.11 -12.16 -1.20
CA ALA A 104 -13.16 -12.76 -2.54
C ALA A 104 -13.95 -11.90 -3.55
N LEU A 105 -15.10 -11.35 -3.13
CA LEU A 105 -15.91 -10.46 -3.97
C LEU A 105 -15.20 -9.13 -4.31
N ASP A 106 -14.59 -8.48 -3.31
CA ASP A 106 -13.86 -7.23 -3.53
C ASP A 106 -12.63 -7.45 -4.43
N PHE A 107 -11.90 -8.57 -4.27
CA PHE A 107 -10.85 -8.97 -5.21
C PHE A 107 -11.39 -9.15 -6.63
N LEU A 108 -12.45 -9.95 -6.80
CA LEU A 108 -13.04 -10.23 -8.11
C LEU A 108 -13.47 -8.94 -8.82
N ARG A 109 -14.17 -8.05 -8.12
CA ARG A 109 -14.63 -6.75 -8.64
C ARG A 109 -13.48 -5.86 -9.11
N LYS A 110 -12.35 -5.92 -8.43
CA LYS A 110 -11.18 -5.08 -8.72
C LYS A 110 -10.18 -5.74 -9.67
N ALA A 111 -10.31 -7.03 -9.94
CA ALA A 111 -9.41 -7.77 -10.82
C ALA A 111 -9.26 -7.14 -12.22
N PRO A 112 -10.31 -6.69 -12.94
CA PRO A 112 -10.14 -6.06 -14.25
C PRO A 112 -9.32 -4.76 -14.18
N GLU A 113 -9.61 -3.90 -13.20
CA GLU A 113 -8.87 -2.64 -13.01
C GLU A 113 -7.42 -2.88 -12.59
N LEU A 114 -7.18 -3.88 -11.75
CA LEU A 114 -5.85 -4.28 -11.33
C LEU A 114 -5.04 -4.85 -12.51
N LEU A 115 -5.63 -5.74 -13.31
CA LEU A 115 -4.99 -6.33 -14.48
C LEU A 115 -4.73 -5.33 -15.62
N ALA A 116 -5.37 -4.15 -15.59
CA ALA A 116 -5.05 -3.06 -16.50
C ALA A 116 -3.71 -2.38 -16.20
N VAL A 117 -3.16 -2.56 -14.99
CA VAL A 117 -1.92 -1.92 -14.53
C VAL A 117 -0.88 -2.90 -14.00
N LEU A 118 -1.30 -4.11 -13.64
CA LEU A 118 -0.47 -5.20 -13.13
C LEU A 118 -0.41 -6.34 -14.15
N PRO A 119 0.78 -6.81 -14.55
CA PRO A 119 0.93 -8.01 -15.37
C PRO A 119 0.25 -9.24 -14.75
N ALA A 120 -0.38 -10.07 -15.58
CA ALA A 120 -1.17 -11.21 -15.11
C ALA A 120 -0.36 -12.26 -14.32
N ASP A 121 0.93 -12.43 -14.63
CA ASP A 121 1.86 -13.30 -13.90
C ASP A 121 2.18 -12.78 -12.48
N LYS A 122 2.02 -11.47 -12.25
CA LYS A 122 2.17 -10.84 -10.94
C LYS A 122 0.88 -10.83 -10.10
N LEU A 123 -0.26 -11.27 -10.66
CA LEU A 123 -1.54 -11.25 -9.95
C LEU A 123 -1.55 -12.17 -8.72
N ALA A 124 -1.00 -13.39 -8.84
CA ALA A 124 -0.96 -14.35 -7.73
C ALA A 124 -0.14 -13.85 -6.53
N PRO A 125 1.13 -13.41 -6.67
CA PRO A 125 1.88 -12.87 -5.54
C PRO A 125 1.27 -11.57 -4.98
N TRP A 126 0.55 -10.79 -5.81
CA TRP A 126 -0.21 -9.64 -5.30
C TRP A 126 -1.40 -10.08 -4.44
N ALA A 127 -2.16 -11.08 -4.89
CA ALA A 127 -3.29 -11.62 -4.15
C ALA A 127 -2.87 -12.29 -2.83
N GLU A 128 -1.69 -12.93 -2.78
CA GLU A 128 -1.11 -13.51 -1.56
C GLU A 128 -0.99 -12.48 -0.43
N VAL A 129 -0.60 -11.23 -0.74
CA VAL A 129 -0.54 -10.15 0.24
C VAL A 129 -1.93 -9.83 0.82
N GLY A 130 -2.96 -9.85 -0.02
CA GLY A 130 -4.35 -9.68 0.41
C GLY A 130 -4.87 -10.86 1.24
N VAL A 131 -4.47 -12.09 0.91
CA VAL A 131 -4.76 -13.30 1.71
C VAL A 131 -4.15 -13.17 3.10
N GLU A 132 -2.87 -12.79 3.20
CA GLU A 132 -2.19 -12.60 4.48
C GLU A 132 -2.88 -11.54 5.34
N LEU A 133 -3.26 -10.41 4.74
CA LEU A 133 -4.02 -9.36 5.43
C LEU A 133 -5.39 -9.86 5.90
N ALA A 134 -6.12 -10.59 5.05
CA ALA A 134 -7.44 -11.13 5.40
C ALA A 134 -7.37 -12.17 6.52
N ARG A 135 -6.30 -12.97 6.58
CA ARG A 135 -6.03 -13.92 7.68
C ARG A 135 -5.76 -13.21 9.00
N PHE A 136 -5.17 -12.02 8.96
CA PHE A 136 -5.01 -11.19 10.15
C PHE A 136 -6.34 -10.56 10.56
N ASP A 137 -7.00 -9.86 9.62
CA ASP A 137 -8.35 -9.33 9.77
C ASP A 137 -8.96 -9.07 8.38
N TYR A 138 -10.15 -9.62 8.11
CA TYR A 138 -10.80 -9.53 6.80
C TYR A 138 -11.03 -8.09 6.33
N VAL A 139 -11.19 -7.12 7.26
CA VAL A 139 -11.39 -5.70 6.90
C VAL A 139 -10.15 -5.14 6.19
N LEU A 140 -8.96 -5.58 6.60
CA LEU A 140 -7.70 -5.17 5.96
C LEU A 140 -7.57 -5.76 4.55
N GLY A 141 -7.93 -7.04 4.38
CA GLY A 141 -7.95 -7.70 3.07
C GLY A 141 -8.93 -7.03 2.10
N ILE A 142 -10.13 -6.70 2.57
CA ILE A 142 -11.14 -5.96 1.80
C ILE A 142 -10.59 -4.62 1.34
N GLU A 143 -10.04 -3.81 2.26
CA GLU A 143 -9.55 -2.48 1.91
C GLU A 143 -8.34 -2.57 0.97
N PHE A 144 -7.42 -3.52 1.19
CA PHE A 144 -6.29 -3.77 0.30
C PHE A 144 -6.75 -4.03 -1.15
N PHE A 145 -7.73 -4.92 -1.37
CA PHE A 145 -8.21 -5.20 -2.73
C PHE A 145 -8.94 -4.02 -3.35
N ARG A 146 -9.73 -3.26 -2.57
CA ARG A 146 -10.38 -2.04 -3.06
C ARG A 146 -9.39 -1.01 -3.58
N GLN A 147 -8.26 -0.84 -2.87
CA GLN A 147 -7.23 0.12 -3.24
C GLN A 147 -6.17 -0.44 -4.18
N SER A 148 -6.13 -1.76 -4.39
CA SER A 148 -5.10 -2.45 -5.19
C SER A 148 -4.86 -1.82 -6.58
N PRO A 149 -5.87 -1.46 -7.39
CA PRO A 149 -5.61 -0.81 -8.68
C PRO A 149 -4.91 0.55 -8.57
N ALA A 150 -5.23 1.35 -7.54
CA ALA A 150 -4.58 2.63 -7.30
C ALA A 150 -3.15 2.43 -6.77
N VAL A 151 -2.98 1.48 -5.85
CA VAL A 151 -1.68 1.13 -5.27
C VAL A 151 -0.75 0.57 -6.34
N ALA A 152 -1.20 -0.36 -7.20
CA ALA A 152 -0.38 -0.98 -8.24
C ALA A 152 0.11 0.00 -9.32
N ARG A 153 -0.55 1.16 -9.51
CA ARG A 153 -0.05 2.22 -10.41
C ARG A 153 1.19 2.92 -9.88
N VAL A 154 1.38 2.92 -8.56
CA VAL A 154 2.41 3.74 -7.90
C VAL A 154 3.37 2.93 -7.04
N ILE A 155 3.04 1.70 -6.68
CA ILE A 155 3.88 0.81 -5.88
C ILE A 155 4.06 -0.50 -6.67
N PRO A 156 5.29 -0.83 -7.09
CA PRO A 156 5.55 -2.08 -7.77
C PRO A 156 5.41 -3.26 -6.80
N LEU A 157 5.13 -4.46 -7.33
CA LEU A 157 4.92 -5.69 -6.54
C LEU A 157 6.06 -5.91 -5.52
N GLU A 158 7.29 -5.62 -5.90
CA GLU A 158 8.48 -5.82 -5.09
C GLU A 158 8.51 -4.95 -3.82
N GLN A 159 7.71 -3.87 -3.79
CA GLN A 159 7.63 -2.91 -2.68
C GLN A 159 6.29 -2.95 -1.93
N VAL A 160 5.29 -3.71 -2.42
CA VAL A 160 3.96 -3.73 -1.81
C VAL A 160 3.99 -4.24 -0.37
N ARG A 161 4.89 -5.17 -0.05
CA ARG A 161 5.05 -5.71 1.30
C ARG A 161 5.64 -4.68 2.27
N ASP A 162 6.58 -3.85 1.82
CA ASP A 162 7.13 -2.76 2.63
C ASP A 162 6.06 -1.70 2.90
N TRP A 163 5.23 -1.39 1.89
CA TRP A 163 4.09 -0.49 2.03
C TRP A 163 3.03 -1.03 3.00
N VAL A 164 2.67 -2.30 2.90
CA VAL A 164 1.78 -2.96 3.87
C VAL A 164 2.41 -2.93 5.27
N GLY A 165 3.69 -3.24 5.39
CA GLY A 165 4.42 -3.21 6.66
C GLY A 165 4.38 -1.85 7.34
N PHE A 166 4.51 -0.75 6.57
CA PHE A 166 4.28 0.59 7.09
C PHE A 166 2.82 0.75 7.57
N GLY A 167 1.83 0.43 6.73
CA GLY A 167 0.42 0.55 7.11
C GLY A 167 0.04 -0.22 8.38
N MET A 168 0.58 -1.41 8.58
CA MET A 168 0.31 -2.26 9.75
C MET A 168 0.85 -1.69 11.07
N LYS A 169 1.92 -0.89 11.02
CA LYS A 169 2.45 -0.18 12.20
C LYS A 169 1.55 0.95 12.69
N LEU A 170 0.54 1.32 11.89
CA LEU A 170 -0.44 2.35 12.24
C LEU A 170 -1.64 1.81 13.03
N ILE A 171 -1.71 0.50 13.25
CA ILE A 171 -2.74 -0.12 14.08
C ILE A 171 -2.49 0.28 15.53
N THR A 172 -3.50 0.90 16.14
CA THR A 172 -3.44 1.28 17.57
C THR A 172 -4.43 0.44 18.38
N GLN A 173 -4.55 0.70 19.68
CA GLN A 173 -5.57 0.08 20.52
C GLN A 173 -6.66 1.11 20.84
N ASN A 174 -7.92 0.69 20.74
CA ASN A 174 -9.03 1.51 21.23
C ASN A 174 -9.14 1.47 22.76
N SER A 175 -10.10 2.20 23.31
CA SER A 175 -10.34 2.29 24.77
C SER A 175 -10.67 0.94 25.44
N LEU A 176 -11.00 -0.09 24.65
CA LEU A 176 -11.29 -1.45 25.11
C LEU A 176 -10.09 -2.40 24.92
N GLY A 177 -8.92 -1.90 24.51
CA GLY A 177 -7.72 -2.69 24.27
C GLY A 177 -7.75 -3.54 22.99
N LYS A 178 -8.77 -3.37 22.13
CA LYS A 178 -8.86 -4.07 20.84
C LYS A 178 -8.12 -3.29 19.75
N PRO A 179 -7.60 -3.97 18.70
CA PRO A 179 -7.04 -3.30 17.55
C PRO A 179 -8.00 -2.27 16.94
N ASP A 180 -7.47 -1.09 16.61
CA ASP A 180 -8.13 -0.05 15.84
C ASP A 180 -7.38 0.11 14.51
N TYR A 181 -8.07 -0.26 13.43
CA TYR A 181 -7.54 -0.27 12.08
C TYR A 181 -7.70 1.07 11.34
N LEU A 182 -8.34 2.09 11.94
CA LEU A 182 -8.66 3.34 11.25
C LEU A 182 -7.43 3.97 10.59
N GLY A 183 -6.30 4.02 11.31
CA GLY A 183 -5.04 4.57 10.78
C GLY A 183 -4.53 3.82 9.55
N THR A 184 -4.55 2.48 9.60
CA THR A 184 -4.16 1.61 8.48
C THR A 184 -5.09 1.73 7.29
N LEU A 185 -6.41 1.79 7.52
CA LEU A 185 -7.40 1.91 6.46
C LEU A 185 -7.29 3.27 5.74
N GLU A 186 -7.13 4.36 6.48
CA GLU A 186 -6.90 5.69 5.89
C GLU A 186 -5.57 5.75 5.13
N PHE A 187 -4.53 5.09 5.65
CA PHE A 187 -3.27 4.94 4.93
C PHE A 187 -3.46 4.20 3.60
N PHE A 188 -4.18 3.07 3.58
CA PHE A 188 -4.45 2.35 2.32
C PHE A 188 -5.20 3.21 1.30
N ARG A 189 -6.17 4.02 1.75
CA ARG A 189 -7.00 4.89 0.88
C ARG A 189 -6.24 6.08 0.30
N THR A 190 -5.33 6.67 1.06
CA THR A 190 -4.74 7.97 0.72
C THR A 190 -3.30 7.88 0.22
N SER A 191 -2.55 6.88 0.67
CA SER A 191 -1.11 6.80 0.40
C SER A 191 -0.77 6.65 -1.07
N ALA A 192 -1.59 5.98 -1.88
CA ALA A 192 -1.32 5.85 -3.32
C ALA A 192 -1.36 7.21 -4.04
N ALA A 193 -2.30 8.10 -3.67
CA ALA A 193 -2.36 9.44 -4.23
C ALA A 193 -1.15 10.28 -3.78
N ILE A 194 -0.83 10.25 -2.48
CA ILE A 194 0.30 11.01 -1.91
C ILE A 194 1.64 10.55 -2.53
N LEU A 195 1.87 9.23 -2.57
CA LEU A 195 3.08 8.66 -3.15
C LEU A 195 3.14 8.90 -4.66
N GLY A 196 1.99 8.95 -5.34
CA GLY A 196 1.90 9.30 -6.77
C GLY A 196 2.44 10.70 -7.09
N ASP A 197 2.40 11.64 -6.12
CA ASP A 197 2.97 12.98 -6.26
C ASP A 197 4.50 13.03 -6.06
N VAL A 198 5.13 11.90 -5.72
CA VAL A 198 6.59 11.73 -5.68
C VAL A 198 7.05 11.05 -6.97
N GLU A 199 7.62 11.85 -7.87
CA GLU A 199 7.88 11.44 -9.26
C GLU A 199 8.82 10.23 -9.39
N VAL A 200 9.86 10.17 -8.56
CA VAL A 200 10.94 9.18 -8.71
C VAL A 200 10.61 7.90 -7.93
N PRO A 201 10.60 6.71 -8.56
CA PRO A 201 10.32 5.42 -7.89
C PRO A 201 11.23 5.12 -6.69
N GLU A 202 12.54 5.34 -6.81
CA GLU A 202 13.47 5.08 -5.71
C GLU A 202 13.25 6.03 -4.53
N VAL A 203 12.83 7.27 -4.80
CA VAL A 203 12.47 8.23 -3.76
C VAL A 203 11.18 7.82 -3.07
N ARG A 204 10.16 7.34 -3.81
CA ARG A 204 8.93 6.76 -3.23
C ARG A 204 9.24 5.60 -2.28
N LYS A 205 10.10 4.67 -2.71
CA LYS A 205 10.57 3.56 -1.88
C LYS A 205 11.18 4.08 -0.58
N GLN A 206 12.02 5.11 -0.66
CA GLN A 206 12.65 5.67 0.52
C GLN A 206 11.67 6.43 1.43
N VAL A 207 10.63 7.08 0.87
CA VAL A 207 9.53 7.67 1.66
C VAL A 207 8.80 6.59 2.46
N ILE A 208 8.48 5.45 1.84
CA ILE A 208 7.86 4.31 2.55
C ILE A 208 8.78 3.81 3.68
N ALA A 209 10.07 3.66 3.42
CA ALA A 209 11.04 3.21 4.42
C ALA A 209 11.13 4.17 5.62
N VAL A 210 11.28 5.48 5.38
CA VAL A 210 11.32 6.49 6.46
C VAL A 210 10.02 6.52 7.23
N GLY A 211 8.87 6.50 6.54
CA GLY A 211 7.55 6.44 7.18
C GLY A 211 7.40 5.20 8.08
N SER A 212 7.88 4.05 7.62
CA SER A 212 7.88 2.80 8.38
C SER A 212 8.73 2.88 9.66
N VAL A 213 9.91 3.49 9.61
CA VAL A 213 10.78 3.70 10.79
C VAL A 213 10.15 4.72 11.76
N LEU A 214 9.56 5.80 11.24
CA LEU A 214 8.81 6.75 12.06
C LEU A 214 7.63 6.08 12.77
N ALA A 215 6.91 5.19 12.08
CA ALA A 215 5.74 4.51 12.63
C ALA A 215 6.10 3.56 13.79
N ASP A 216 7.31 2.99 13.81
CA ASP A 216 7.80 2.20 14.95
C ASP A 216 7.96 3.03 16.22
N ARG A 217 8.12 4.35 16.08
CA ARG A 217 8.34 5.28 17.19
C ARG A 217 7.08 6.06 17.55
N ASP A 218 6.45 6.67 16.55
CA ASP A 218 5.21 7.44 16.66
C ASP A 218 4.42 7.38 15.33
N PRO A 219 3.32 6.62 15.28
CA PRO A 219 2.44 6.54 14.12
C PRO A 219 1.94 7.90 13.62
N LYS A 220 1.73 8.87 14.52
CA LYS A 220 1.27 10.21 14.12
C LYS A 220 2.33 10.95 13.31
N SER A 221 3.58 10.89 13.76
CA SER A 221 4.71 11.48 13.04
C SER A 221 4.90 10.86 11.66
N ALA A 222 4.68 9.55 11.53
CA ALA A 222 4.76 8.86 10.26
C ALA A 222 3.70 9.35 9.25
N ILE A 223 2.46 9.55 9.70
CA ILE A 223 1.36 10.09 8.86
C ILE A 223 1.64 11.55 8.47
N LEU A 224 2.11 12.37 9.41
CA LEU A 224 2.50 13.76 9.13
C LEU A 224 3.61 13.83 8.08
N PHE A 225 4.64 13.00 8.23
CA PHE A 225 5.71 12.91 7.25
C PHE A 225 5.20 12.49 5.87
N LEU A 226 4.41 11.42 5.79
CA LEU A 226 3.87 10.93 4.52
C LEU A 226 3.11 12.04 3.80
N ALA A 227 2.19 12.72 4.50
CA ALA A 227 1.38 13.80 3.94
C ALA A 227 2.21 15.00 3.45
N GLU A 228 3.31 15.34 4.13
CA GLU A 228 4.19 16.45 3.77
C GLU A 228 5.23 16.08 2.70
N SER A 229 5.52 14.78 2.54
CA SER A 229 6.65 14.30 1.75
C SER A 229 6.70 14.83 0.31
N PRO A 230 5.60 14.92 -0.47
CA PRO A 230 5.70 15.41 -1.85
C PRO A 230 6.12 16.88 -1.91
N ALA A 231 5.59 17.71 -1.00
CA ALA A 231 5.90 19.13 -0.95
C ALA A 231 7.35 19.39 -0.49
N LEU A 232 7.84 18.61 0.48
CA LEU A 232 9.23 18.67 0.93
C LEU A 232 10.21 18.25 -0.17
N LEU A 233 9.89 17.17 -0.89
CA LEU A 233 10.79 16.60 -1.90
C LEU A 233 10.88 17.44 -3.17
N ARG A 234 9.79 18.08 -3.60
CA ARG A 234 9.75 18.93 -4.81
C ARG A 234 10.73 20.11 -4.76
N ARG A 235 11.11 20.55 -3.57
CA ARG A 235 12.01 21.68 -3.33
C ARG A 235 13.48 21.28 -3.26
N ILE A 236 13.78 19.99 -3.29
CA ILE A 236 15.15 19.46 -3.23
C ILE A 236 15.69 19.29 -4.67
N PRO A 237 16.90 19.79 -4.98
CA PRO A 237 17.32 20.05 -6.35
C PRO A 237 17.64 18.82 -7.21
N SER A 238 17.80 17.63 -6.62
CA SER A 238 18.13 16.41 -7.37
C SER A 238 17.69 15.16 -6.63
N GLU A 239 17.47 14.07 -7.37
CA GLU A 239 17.22 12.74 -6.83
C GLU A 239 18.29 12.31 -5.82
N GLY A 240 19.58 12.52 -6.13
CA GLY A 240 20.67 12.16 -5.23
C GLY A 240 20.59 12.89 -3.87
N TRP A 241 20.17 14.16 -3.87
CA TRP A 241 19.89 14.89 -2.65
C TRP A 241 18.62 14.42 -1.95
N GLN A 242 17.54 14.14 -2.68
CA GLN A 242 16.30 13.60 -2.10
C GLN A 242 16.58 12.30 -1.34
N LEU A 243 17.26 11.35 -1.97
CA LEU A 243 17.62 10.07 -1.38
C LEU A 243 18.51 10.24 -0.14
N ARG A 244 19.56 11.08 -0.24
CA ARG A 244 20.47 11.35 0.88
C ARG A 244 19.73 11.95 2.07
N LEU A 245 18.91 12.97 1.84
CA LEU A 245 18.19 13.65 2.91
C LEU A 245 17.22 12.70 3.60
N LEU A 246 16.52 11.84 2.86
CA LEU A 246 15.65 10.81 3.42
C LEU A 246 16.44 9.73 4.19
N GLN A 247 17.61 9.30 3.69
CA GLN A 247 18.49 8.34 4.40
C GLN A 247 18.92 8.89 5.77
N TYR A 248 19.37 10.14 5.82
CA TYR A 248 19.68 10.81 7.08
C TYR A 248 18.44 10.97 7.98
N GLY A 249 17.29 11.28 7.40
CA GLY A 249 16.02 11.31 8.12
C GLY A 249 15.67 9.98 8.77
N ALA A 250 15.93 8.85 8.09
CA ALA A 250 15.78 7.52 8.65
C ALA A 250 16.68 7.30 9.87
N LEU A 251 17.96 7.71 9.80
CA LEU A 251 18.90 7.59 10.92
C LEU A 251 18.47 8.40 12.15
N VAL A 252 17.89 9.58 11.95
CA VAL A 252 17.31 10.35 13.06
C VAL A 252 16.06 9.65 13.60
N ALA A 253 15.20 9.13 12.71
CA ALA A 253 13.95 8.46 13.06
C ALA A 253 14.20 7.16 13.85
N GLU A 254 15.31 6.48 13.64
CA GLU A 254 15.74 5.34 14.45
C GLU A 254 15.89 5.70 15.93
N ARG A 255 16.13 6.97 16.28
CA ARG A 255 16.31 7.42 17.66
C ARG A 255 15.09 8.19 18.19
N ASP A 256 14.54 9.11 17.40
CA ASP A 256 13.41 9.95 17.81
C ASP A 256 12.60 10.46 16.62
N ALA A 257 11.28 10.26 16.64
CA ALA A 257 10.40 10.63 15.54
C ALA A 257 10.21 12.14 15.37
N GLU A 258 10.12 12.89 16.48
CA GLU A 258 9.94 14.34 16.43
C GLU A 258 11.20 15.04 15.92
N ALA A 259 12.39 14.61 16.36
CA ALA A 259 13.66 15.12 15.85
C ALA A 259 13.80 14.85 14.34
N ALA A 260 13.37 13.67 13.88
CA ALA A 260 13.39 13.32 12.47
C ALA A 260 12.43 14.18 11.64
N LEU A 261 11.21 14.44 12.12
CA LEU A 261 10.29 15.38 11.49
C LEU A 261 10.85 16.79 11.43
N ALA A 262 11.44 17.28 12.52
CA ALA A 262 12.10 18.58 12.56
C ALA A 262 13.20 18.66 11.51
N TYR A 263 14.05 17.64 11.43
CA TYR A 263 15.09 17.52 10.42
C TYR A 263 14.51 17.52 9.00
N LEU A 264 13.52 16.68 8.69
CA LEU A 264 12.94 16.53 7.35
C LEU A 264 12.30 17.84 6.87
N ARG A 265 11.65 18.60 7.76
CA ARG A 265 11.05 19.90 7.44
C ARG A 265 12.10 20.98 7.16
N ARG A 266 13.26 20.93 7.81
CA ARG A 266 14.29 21.99 7.75
C ARG A 266 15.46 21.68 6.82
N CYS A 267 15.71 20.42 6.48
CA CYS A 267 16.86 20.01 5.69
C CYS A 267 16.93 20.70 4.32
N GLN A 268 15.78 20.93 3.66
CA GLN A 268 15.71 21.69 2.41
C GLN A 268 16.14 23.16 2.56
N GLU A 269 15.78 23.79 3.68
CA GLU A 269 16.09 25.20 3.95
C GLU A 269 17.57 25.35 4.25
N VAL A 270 18.12 24.43 5.05
CA VAL A 270 19.57 24.35 5.31
C VAL A 270 20.33 24.15 4.01
N LEU A 271 19.91 23.19 3.17
CA LEU A 271 20.56 22.96 1.87
C LEU A 271 20.54 24.21 0.99
N ALA A 272 19.40 24.91 0.92
CA ALA A 272 19.27 26.16 0.17
C ALA A 272 20.19 27.27 0.69
N LEU A 273 20.35 27.39 2.01
CA LEU A 273 21.24 28.36 2.64
C LEU A 273 22.73 28.08 2.37
N LEU A 274 23.12 26.80 2.29
CA LEU A 274 24.49 26.41 1.96
C LEU A 274 24.85 26.70 0.48
N GLY A 275 23.86 26.91 -0.37
CA GLY A 275 24.02 27.28 -1.78
C GLY A 275 24.57 26.16 -2.65
N THR A 276 25.17 26.51 -3.79
CA THR A 276 25.72 25.57 -4.78
C THR A 276 27.24 25.49 -4.75
N ALA A 277 27.87 25.82 -3.61
CA ALA A 277 29.32 25.75 -3.47
C ALA A 277 29.82 24.31 -3.64
N GLU A 278 31.04 24.12 -4.16
CA GLU A 278 31.65 22.79 -4.36
C GLU A 278 31.65 21.93 -3.06
N ASP A 279 31.72 22.59 -1.90
CA ASP A 279 31.73 21.95 -0.58
C ASP A 279 30.35 21.81 0.09
N VAL A 280 29.24 22.07 -0.62
CA VAL A 280 27.87 22.04 -0.04
C VAL A 280 27.57 20.73 0.66
N GLN A 281 28.02 19.60 0.10
CA GLN A 281 27.82 18.29 0.69
C GLN A 281 28.53 18.16 2.04
N ARG A 282 29.82 18.50 2.11
CA ARG A 282 30.60 18.44 3.36
C ARG A 282 29.98 19.33 4.44
N LYS A 283 29.60 20.55 4.06
CA LYS A 283 28.96 21.51 4.97
C LYS A 283 27.62 21.00 5.52
N PHE A 284 26.82 20.34 4.68
CA PHE A 284 25.57 19.73 5.12
C PHE A 284 25.83 18.54 6.06
N GLU A 285 26.81 17.69 5.72
CA GLU A 285 27.21 16.54 6.55
C GLU A 285 27.72 16.98 7.93
N ASP A 286 28.45 18.10 8.01
CA ASP A 286 28.92 18.67 9.28
C ASP A 286 27.74 19.14 10.15
N TRP A 287 26.74 19.81 9.56
CA TRP A 287 25.50 20.21 10.25
C TRP A 287 24.72 18.98 10.75
N PHE A 288 24.54 17.98 9.88
CA PHE A 288 23.85 16.74 10.23
C PHE A 288 24.55 16.02 11.38
N ARG A 289 25.88 15.86 11.31
CA ARG A 289 26.68 15.22 12.36
C ARG A 289 26.57 15.96 13.68
N GLY A 290 26.62 17.30 13.66
CA GLY A 290 26.45 18.11 14.87
C GLY A 290 25.09 17.90 15.55
N GLY A 291 24.03 17.67 14.77
CA GLY A 291 22.71 17.30 15.29
C GLY A 291 22.67 15.87 15.86
N MET A 292 23.28 14.91 15.18
CA MET A 292 23.38 13.52 15.65
C MET A 292 24.22 13.39 16.93
N GLU A 293 25.31 14.13 17.04
CA GLU A 293 26.11 14.19 18.27
C GLU A 293 25.28 14.68 19.46
N ILE A 294 24.42 15.68 19.26
CA ILE A 294 23.50 16.16 20.30
C ILE A 294 22.47 15.07 20.63
N LEU A 295 21.93 14.40 19.62
CA LEU A 295 20.93 13.33 19.78
C LEU A 295 21.45 12.15 20.61
N ASP A 296 22.76 11.87 20.57
CA ASP A 296 23.37 10.81 21.39
C ASP A 296 23.30 11.08 22.90
N TYR A 297 23.17 12.34 23.33
CA TYR A 297 23.08 12.67 24.76
C TYR A 297 21.86 13.51 25.18
N SER A 298 21.08 14.06 24.23
CA SER A 298 19.86 14.84 24.51
C SER A 298 18.88 14.84 23.34
N ILE A 299 17.76 14.12 23.51
CA ILE A 299 16.64 14.11 22.54
C ILE A 299 16.05 15.52 22.37
N GLU A 300 15.75 16.20 23.48
CA GLU A 300 15.19 17.57 23.47
C GLU A 300 16.15 18.56 22.80
N GLY A 301 17.45 18.44 23.07
CA GLY A 301 18.49 19.23 22.42
C GLY A 301 18.55 19.00 20.92
N ALA A 302 18.39 17.75 20.46
CA ALA A 302 18.37 17.41 19.04
C ALA A 302 17.10 17.90 18.34
N ARG A 303 15.93 17.77 18.98
CA ARG A 303 14.66 18.36 18.49
C ARG A 303 14.83 19.86 18.27
N ALA A 304 15.35 20.59 19.28
CA ALA A 304 15.60 22.03 19.15
C ALA A 304 16.68 22.36 18.11
N TYR A 305 17.72 21.52 17.97
CA TYR A 305 18.78 21.70 16.98
C TYR A 305 18.23 21.58 15.56
N PHE A 306 17.54 20.49 15.25
CA PHE A 306 16.98 20.24 13.93
C PHE A 306 15.81 21.17 13.59
N SER A 307 15.07 21.66 14.60
CA SER A 307 14.09 22.75 14.45
C SER A 307 14.71 24.13 14.20
N MET A 308 16.05 24.25 14.22
CA MET A 308 16.80 25.49 14.05
C MET A 308 16.57 26.54 15.16
N GLU A 309 16.20 26.10 16.36
CA GLU A 309 15.88 26.98 17.50
C GLU A 309 17.08 27.28 18.39
N THR A 310 18.16 26.48 18.27
CA THR A 310 19.35 26.66 19.11
C THR A 310 20.38 27.59 18.46
N LYS A 311 21.06 28.38 19.30
CA LYS A 311 22.22 29.18 18.87
C LYS A 311 23.31 28.33 18.21
N LYS A 312 23.50 27.08 18.68
CA LYS A 312 24.50 26.14 18.12
C LYS A 312 24.10 25.70 16.71
N ALA A 313 22.83 25.42 16.46
CA ALA A 313 22.34 25.06 15.13
C ALA A 313 22.47 26.24 14.15
N LEU A 314 22.05 27.43 14.58
CA LEU A 314 22.22 28.66 13.78
C LEU A 314 23.71 28.94 13.51
N ALA A 315 24.58 28.89 14.52
CA ALA A 315 26.01 29.09 14.36
C ALA A 315 26.66 28.06 13.42
N SER A 316 26.22 26.80 13.45
CA SER A 316 26.72 25.75 12.55
C SER A 316 26.39 26.08 11.09
N VAL A 317 25.18 26.56 10.81
CA VAL A 317 24.77 27.01 9.47
C VAL A 317 25.49 28.30 9.07
N GLU A 318 25.62 29.28 9.98
CA GLU A 318 26.35 30.54 9.78
C GLU A 318 27.81 30.33 9.40
N GLN A 319 28.50 29.43 10.12
CA GLN A 319 29.89 29.07 9.87
C GLN A 319 30.04 28.36 8.51
N ALA A 320 29.07 27.52 8.15
CA ALA A 320 29.03 26.85 6.87
C ALA A 320 28.72 27.80 5.69
N MET A 321 27.99 28.90 5.91
CA MET A 321 27.69 29.94 4.90
C MET A 321 28.87 30.84 4.53
N SER A 322 30.11 30.50 4.91
CA SER A 322 31.32 31.28 4.61
C SER A 322 31.24 32.76 5.05
N GLY A 323 30.54 33.01 6.18
CA GLY A 323 30.56 34.31 6.85
C GLY A 323 29.41 35.27 6.52
N VAL A 324 28.32 34.82 5.87
CA VAL A 324 27.08 35.62 5.75
C VAL A 324 26.28 35.52 7.06
N PRO A 325 26.04 36.63 7.81
CA PRO A 325 25.35 36.56 9.10
C PRO A 325 23.85 36.22 8.97
N LEU A 326 23.33 35.24 9.72
CA LEU A 326 21.91 34.82 9.72
C LEU A 326 20.96 35.91 10.24
N ARG A 327 21.46 37.02 10.80
CA ARG A 327 20.62 38.15 11.24
C ARG A 327 19.75 38.75 10.13
N GLN A 328 20.11 38.58 8.86
CA GLN A 328 19.26 38.97 7.72
C GLN A 328 18.18 37.92 7.36
N VAL A 329 18.35 36.65 7.75
CA VAL A 329 17.45 35.52 7.44
C VAL A 329 16.50 35.20 8.60
N ALA A 330 16.88 35.51 9.85
CA ALA A 330 16.01 35.28 11.03
C ALA A 330 14.67 36.03 10.98
N ARG A 331 14.55 37.10 10.17
CA ARG A 331 13.28 37.81 9.94
C ARG A 331 12.32 37.06 9.00
N SER A 332 12.80 36.15 8.15
CA SER A 332 11.96 35.29 7.31
C SER A 332 11.62 33.94 7.94
N LEU A 333 12.24 33.59 9.07
CA LEU A 333 12.03 32.33 9.81
C LEU A 333 10.97 32.44 10.94
N LYS A 334 10.41 33.64 11.16
CA LYS A 334 9.23 33.86 12.00
C LYS A 334 8.04 34.23 11.12
N LEU A 335 7.44 33.24 10.47
CA LEU A 335 6.08 33.25 9.96
C LEU A 335 5.61 31.79 9.85
#